data_AF-A0A7Y5NYP2-F1
#
_entry.id   AF-A0A7Y5NYP2-F1
#
_cell.length_a   1.000
_cell.length_b   1.000
_cell.length_c   1.000
_cell.angle_alpha   90.00
_cell.angle_beta   90.00
_cell.angle_gamma   90.00
#
_symmetry.space_group_name_H-M   'P 1'
#
loop_
_entity.id
_entity.type
_entity.pdbx_description
1 polymer ?
#
loop_
_entity_poly.entity_id
_entity_poly.type
_entity_poly.pdbx_seq_one_letter_code
_entity_poly.pdbx_strand_id
1 'polypeptide(L)'
;MSETFSEKDLEPSADDIRRARSSIIDRVAATVGILAAGLVVGGMVALGACAAPAVFALAPAPFSGNAMGAAFARFDKLAIAASCVALGAEVVRTYLTRRERPRISARLRRLAAIGLAGAATYMGMSISPTINDLHAVGARRGEGELGAQLEATHKKAEMLGRIEVVLGVALIALHIFTLRDWTREDPEDEEDAPAPLPPGPRD
;
A
#
# COMPACT_ATOMS: atom_id res chain seq x y z
N MET A 1 -34.41 -43.01 10.09
CA MET A 1 -34.56 -42.26 11.35
C MET A 1 -34.37 -40.80 10.99
N SER A 2 -35.38 -39.96 11.17
CA SER A 2 -35.29 -38.53 10.86
C SER A 2 -34.44 -37.86 11.95
N GLU A 3 -33.25 -37.38 11.60
CA GLU A 3 -32.50 -36.49 12.49
C GLU A 3 -33.30 -35.19 12.61
N THR A 4 -33.78 -34.91 13.81
CA THR A 4 -34.54 -33.68 14.10
C THR A 4 -33.54 -32.54 14.19
N PHE A 5 -33.52 -31.67 13.18
CA PHE A 5 -32.81 -30.39 13.21
C PHE A 5 -33.17 -29.63 14.49
N SER A 6 -32.15 -29.27 15.27
CA SER A 6 -32.31 -28.53 16.52
C SER A 6 -31.96 -27.07 16.31
N GLU A 7 -32.56 -26.16 17.08
CA GLU A 7 -32.22 -24.73 17.06
C GLU A 7 -30.72 -24.48 17.36
N LYS A 8 -30.08 -25.40 18.08
CA LYS A 8 -28.63 -25.37 18.33
C LYS A 8 -27.77 -25.59 17.07
N ASP A 9 -28.32 -26.22 16.04
CA ASP A 9 -27.62 -26.43 14.76
C ASP A 9 -27.59 -25.13 13.92
N LEU A 10 -28.33 -24.09 14.34
CA LEU A 10 -28.31 -22.76 13.75
C LEU A 10 -27.30 -21.82 14.43
N GLU A 11 -26.70 -22.22 15.55
CA GLU A 11 -25.68 -21.40 16.22
C GLU A 11 -24.38 -21.39 15.40
N PRO A 12 -23.74 -20.22 15.19
CA PRO A 12 -22.48 -20.15 14.47
C PRO A 12 -21.41 -21.04 15.11
N SER A 13 -20.74 -21.85 14.30
CA SER A 13 -19.63 -22.65 14.80
C SER A 13 -18.48 -21.76 15.27
N ALA A 14 -17.61 -22.28 16.14
CA ALA A 14 -16.40 -21.57 16.57
C ALA A 14 -15.50 -21.16 15.39
N ASP A 15 -15.53 -21.93 14.29
CA ASP A 15 -14.80 -21.61 13.08
C ASP A 15 -15.48 -20.48 12.27
N ASP A 16 -16.81 -20.40 12.25
CA ASP A 16 -17.53 -19.29 11.63
C ASP A 16 -17.23 -17.97 12.34
N ILE A 17 -17.23 -17.98 13.68
CA ILE A 17 -16.87 -16.81 14.49
C ILE A 17 -15.41 -16.39 14.20
N ARG A 18 -14.49 -17.35 14.09
CA ARG A 18 -13.08 -17.08 13.78
C ARG A 18 -12.90 -16.52 12.35
N ARG A 19 -13.66 -17.03 11.38
CA ARG A 19 -13.66 -16.56 9.99
C ARG A 19 -14.22 -15.15 9.88
N ALA A 20 -15.35 -14.87 10.53
CA ALA A 20 -15.96 -13.54 10.60
C ALA A 20 -14.99 -12.51 11.20
N ARG A 21 -14.34 -12.85 12.32
CA ARG A 21 -13.32 -11.99 12.94
C ARG A 21 -12.13 -11.74 12.02
N SER A 22 -11.62 -12.78 11.36
CA SER A 22 -10.51 -12.65 10.40
C SER A 22 -10.87 -11.75 9.22
N SER A 23 -12.11 -11.83 8.72
CA SER A 23 -12.62 -10.96 7.65
C SER A 23 -12.65 -9.49 8.07
N ILE A 24 -13.13 -9.19 9.29
CA ILE A 24 -13.12 -7.82 9.83
C ILE A 24 -11.68 -7.30 9.94
N ILE A 25 -10.76 -8.10 10.49
CA ILE A 25 -9.36 -7.69 10.63
C ILE A 25 -8.72 -7.47 9.25
N ASP A 26 -9.00 -8.31 8.25
CA ASP A 26 -8.48 -8.14 6.88
C ASP A 26 -8.98 -6.83 6.26
N ARG A 27 -10.26 -6.50 6.44
CA ARG A 27 -10.85 -5.23 5.98
C ARG A 27 -10.22 -4.02 6.65
N VAL A 28 -10.05 -4.06 7.97
CA VAL A 28 -9.39 -2.98 8.73
C VAL A 28 -7.95 -2.81 8.26
N ALA A 29 -7.20 -3.90 8.12
CA ALA A 29 -5.83 -3.86 7.62
C ALA A 29 -5.77 -3.31 6.18
N ALA A 30 -6.71 -3.70 5.32
CA ALA A 30 -6.79 -3.16 3.96
C ALA A 30 -7.06 -1.66 3.94
N THR A 31 -8.02 -1.17 4.73
CA THR A 31 -8.33 0.26 4.85
C THR A 31 -7.12 1.04 5.36
N VAL A 32 -6.46 0.56 6.41
CA VAL A 32 -5.25 1.20 6.95
C VAL A 32 -4.13 1.24 5.90
N GLY A 33 -3.91 0.13 5.18
CA GLY A 33 -2.94 0.07 4.10
C GLY A 33 -3.22 1.05 2.96
N ILE A 34 -4.49 1.15 2.53
CA ILE A 34 -4.93 2.10 1.50
C ILE A 34 -4.72 3.54 1.95
N LEU A 35 -5.14 3.89 3.17
CA LEU A 35 -4.98 5.25 3.70
C LEU A 35 -3.50 5.64 3.81
N ALA A 36 -2.66 4.72 4.29
CA ALA A 36 -1.23 4.96 4.42
C ALA A 36 -0.54 5.10 3.06
N ALA A 37 -0.82 4.22 2.10
CA ALA A 37 -0.31 4.35 0.74
C ALA A 37 -0.82 5.62 0.04
N GLY A 38 -2.09 5.96 0.27
CA GLY A 38 -2.72 7.18 -0.23
C GLY A 38 -2.06 8.45 0.31
N LEU A 39 -1.63 8.45 1.57
CA LEU A 39 -0.87 9.57 2.13
C LEU A 39 0.47 9.77 1.42
N VAL A 40 1.19 8.68 1.08
CA VAL A 40 2.45 8.74 0.32
C VAL A 40 2.20 9.28 -1.08
N VAL A 41 1.27 8.68 -1.82
CA VAL A 41 0.96 9.07 -3.21
C VAL A 41 0.44 10.51 -3.27
N GLY A 42 -0.54 10.83 -2.42
CA GLY A 42 -1.15 12.15 -2.35
C GLY A 42 -0.15 13.23 -1.94
N GLY A 43 0.72 12.95 -0.97
CA GLY A 43 1.76 13.87 -0.56
C GLY A 43 2.82 14.11 -1.64
N MET A 44 3.22 13.07 -2.37
CA MET A 44 4.13 13.21 -3.53
C MET A 44 3.53 14.06 -4.63
N VAL A 45 2.26 13.85 -4.97
CA VAL A 45 1.55 14.67 -5.98
C VAL A 45 1.41 16.10 -5.49
N ALA A 46 0.96 16.31 -4.24
CA ALA A 46 0.78 17.64 -3.66
C ALA A 46 2.09 18.42 -3.61
N LEU A 47 3.20 17.80 -3.22
CA LEU A 47 4.50 18.46 -3.15
C LEU A 47 5.12 18.66 -4.53
N GLY A 48 5.15 17.61 -5.35
CA GLY A 48 5.83 17.62 -6.63
C GLY A 48 5.09 18.42 -7.70
N ALA A 49 3.78 18.21 -7.85
CA ALA A 49 3.00 18.84 -8.91
C ALA A 49 2.43 20.20 -8.52
N CYS A 50 2.14 20.43 -7.23
CA CYS A 50 1.48 21.66 -6.79
C CYS A 50 2.42 22.61 -6.04
N ALA A 51 3.07 22.15 -4.96
CA ALA A 51 3.85 23.02 -4.08
C ALA A 51 5.18 23.46 -4.72
N ALA A 52 5.93 22.53 -5.33
CA ALA A 52 7.25 22.84 -5.87
C ALA A 52 7.22 23.96 -6.94
N PRO A 53 6.34 23.91 -7.97
CA PRO A 53 6.26 25.01 -8.94
C PRO A 53 5.92 26.35 -8.30
N ALA A 54 5.00 26.37 -7.33
CA ALA A 54 4.60 27.59 -6.65
C ALA A 54 5.76 28.19 -5.83
N VAL A 55 6.50 27.37 -5.08
CA VAL A 55 7.63 27.84 -4.27
C VAL A 55 8.77 28.36 -5.16
N PHE A 56 9.09 27.69 -6.26
CA PHE A 56 10.12 28.15 -7.19
C PHE A 56 9.71 29.39 -7.99
N ALA A 57 8.41 29.62 -8.19
CA ALA A 57 7.92 30.85 -8.81
C ALA A 57 7.94 32.05 -7.85
N LEU A 58 7.67 31.83 -6.56
CA LEU A 58 7.51 32.90 -5.56
C LEU A 58 8.80 33.29 -4.84
N ALA A 59 9.74 32.36 -4.66
CA ALA A 59 10.95 32.60 -3.88
C ALA A 59 12.22 32.50 -4.75
N PRO A 60 13.10 33.53 -4.74
CA PRO A 60 14.34 33.48 -5.47
C PRO A 60 15.29 32.44 -4.88
N ALA A 61 16.19 31.90 -5.71
CA ALA A 61 17.31 31.11 -5.22
C ALA A 61 18.22 31.99 -4.32
N PRO A 62 18.77 31.47 -3.21
CA PRO A 62 18.72 30.07 -2.73
C PRO A 62 17.54 29.76 -1.80
N PHE A 63 16.69 30.74 -1.46
CA PHE A 63 15.64 30.58 -0.45
C PHE A 63 14.60 29.52 -0.83
N SER A 64 14.22 29.43 -2.11
CA SER A 64 13.31 28.38 -2.60
C SER A 64 13.88 26.97 -2.40
N GLY A 65 15.19 26.78 -2.61
CA GLY A 65 15.87 25.52 -2.38
C GLY A 65 15.83 25.10 -0.91
N ASN A 66 16.15 26.02 0.00
CA ASN A 66 16.11 25.77 1.45
C ASN A 66 14.67 25.48 1.94
N ALA A 67 13.69 26.24 1.46
CA ALA A 67 12.29 26.05 1.81
C ALA A 67 11.77 24.68 1.33
N MET A 68 12.05 24.32 0.08
CA MET A 68 11.67 23.01 -0.47
C MET A 68 12.43 21.86 0.21
N GLY A 69 13.72 22.02 0.49
CA GLY A 69 14.51 21.02 1.21
C GLY A 69 13.95 20.72 2.60
N ALA A 70 13.53 21.76 3.34
CA ALA A 70 12.86 21.61 4.63
C ALA A 70 11.47 20.95 4.51
N ALA A 71 10.72 21.27 3.45
CA ALA A 71 9.43 20.63 3.17
C ALA A 71 9.59 19.14 2.85
N PHE A 72 10.53 18.78 1.97
CA PHE A 72 10.85 17.39 1.64
C PHE A 72 11.33 16.61 2.86
N ALA A 73 12.24 17.17 3.68
CA ALA A 73 12.71 16.48 4.88
C ALA A 73 11.58 16.18 5.90
N ARG A 74 10.53 17.01 5.96
CA ARG A 74 9.34 16.71 6.77
C ARG A 74 8.46 15.66 6.12
N PHE A 75 8.25 15.79 4.82
CA PHE A 75 7.48 14.82 4.05
C PHE A 75 8.09 13.43 4.09
N ASP A 76 9.40 13.30 3.93
CA ASP A 76 10.11 12.03 3.95
C ASP A 76 9.86 11.25 5.24
N LYS A 77 9.84 11.94 6.39
CA LYS A 77 9.48 11.31 7.68
C LYS A 77 8.06 10.77 7.68
N LEU A 78 7.11 11.53 7.13
CA LEU A 78 5.72 11.11 6.99
C LEU A 78 5.58 9.94 6.00
N ALA A 79 6.29 10.00 4.87
CA ALA A 79 6.27 8.98 3.84
C ALA A 79 6.85 7.66 4.35
N ILE A 80 8.00 7.71 5.06
CA ILE A 80 8.59 6.55 5.72
C ILE A 80 7.61 5.97 6.74
N ALA A 81 7.06 6.79 7.65
CA ALA A 81 6.11 6.32 8.66
C ALA A 81 4.87 5.67 8.03
N ALA A 82 4.29 6.31 7.01
CA ALA A 82 3.14 5.79 6.27
C ALA A 82 3.48 4.48 5.55
N SER A 83 4.65 4.38 4.91
CA SER A 83 5.07 3.15 4.25
C SER A 83 5.29 1.98 5.24
N CYS A 84 5.78 2.26 6.45
CA CYS A 84 5.86 1.27 7.54
C CYS A 84 4.47 0.81 7.98
N VAL A 85 3.49 1.72 8.09
CA VAL A 85 2.11 1.37 8.41
C VAL A 85 1.49 0.50 7.31
N ALA A 86 1.71 0.84 6.04
CA ALA A 86 1.26 0.04 4.90
C ALA A 86 1.89 -1.37 4.90
N LEU A 87 3.19 -1.46 5.17
CA LEU A 87 3.88 -2.74 5.29
C LEU A 87 3.38 -3.57 6.48
N GLY A 88 3.13 -2.93 7.62
CA GLY A 88 2.54 -3.57 8.81
C GLY A 88 1.14 -4.13 8.53
N ALA A 89 0.30 -3.39 7.81
CA ALA A 89 -0.98 -3.89 7.34
C ALA A 89 -0.82 -5.15 6.48
N GLU A 90 0.17 -5.18 5.59
CA GLU A 90 0.42 -6.36 4.76
C GLU A 90 0.94 -7.57 5.55
N VAL A 91 1.73 -7.35 6.61
CA VAL A 91 2.14 -8.41 7.54
C VAL A 91 0.92 -9.02 8.21
N VAL A 92 -0.02 -8.20 8.69
CA VAL A 92 -1.29 -8.67 9.29
C VAL A 92 -2.09 -9.49 8.30
N ARG A 93 -2.32 -8.98 7.07
CA ARG A 93 -3.07 -9.71 6.03
C ARG A 93 -2.40 -11.03 5.67
N THR A 94 -1.08 -11.04 5.53
CA THR A 94 -0.30 -12.26 5.24
C THR A 94 -0.40 -13.27 6.37
N TYR A 95 -0.39 -12.82 7.62
CA TYR A 95 -0.56 -13.68 8.79
C TYR A 95 -1.95 -14.33 8.83
N LEU A 96 -3.02 -13.57 8.52
CA LEU A 96 -4.39 -14.09 8.47
C LEU A 96 -4.55 -15.19 7.41
N THR A 97 -3.89 -15.06 6.25
CA THR A 97 -3.98 -16.02 5.15
C THR A 97 -2.90 -17.10 5.17
N ARG A 98 -2.09 -17.22 6.23
CA ARG A 98 -0.90 -18.10 6.24
C ARG A 98 -1.18 -19.59 6.02
N ARG A 99 -2.41 -20.03 6.30
CA ARG A 99 -2.85 -21.42 6.13
C ARG A 99 -3.34 -21.73 4.72
N GLU A 100 -3.46 -20.72 3.88
CA GLU A 100 -3.99 -20.84 2.54
C GLU A 100 -2.87 -20.87 1.50
N ARG A 101 -3.15 -21.44 0.32
CA ARG A 101 -2.18 -21.44 -0.77
C ARG A 101 -1.90 -20.00 -1.23
N PRO A 102 -0.62 -19.59 -1.35
CA PRO A 102 -0.28 -18.21 -1.68
C PRO A 102 -0.70 -17.86 -3.10
N ARG A 103 -1.68 -16.96 -3.24
CA ARG A 103 -2.11 -16.39 -4.52
C ARG A 103 -1.04 -15.42 -5.08
N ILE A 104 -0.94 -15.33 -6.41
CA ILE A 104 -0.02 -14.41 -7.09
C ILE A 104 -0.30 -12.96 -6.68
N SER A 105 -1.58 -12.56 -6.58
CA SER A 105 -1.97 -11.22 -6.16
C SER A 105 -1.45 -10.85 -4.76
N ALA A 106 -1.46 -11.79 -3.81
CA ALA A 106 -0.89 -11.57 -2.47
C ALA A 106 0.65 -11.41 -2.52
N ARG A 107 1.34 -12.11 -3.43
CA ARG A 107 2.79 -11.92 -3.63
C ARG A 107 3.09 -10.54 -4.20
N LEU A 108 2.35 -10.11 -5.23
CA LEU A 108 2.51 -8.79 -5.83
C LEU A 108 2.23 -7.67 -4.82
N ARG A 109 1.18 -7.82 -3.99
CA ARG A 109 0.84 -6.84 -2.94
C ARG A 109 1.95 -6.70 -1.91
N ARG A 110 2.52 -7.83 -1.44
CA ARG A 110 3.72 -7.83 -0.59
C ARG A 110 4.92 -7.15 -1.22
N LEU A 111 5.24 -7.50 -2.46
CA LEU A 111 6.38 -6.91 -3.17
C LEU A 111 6.19 -5.40 -3.38
N ALA A 112 4.96 -4.96 -3.67
CA ALA A 112 4.64 -3.54 -3.78
C ALA A 112 4.82 -2.80 -2.45
N ALA A 113 4.35 -3.39 -1.33
CA ALA A 113 4.53 -2.80 0.00
C ALA A 113 6.02 -2.72 0.41
N ILE A 114 6.79 -3.80 0.18
CA ILE A 114 8.24 -3.83 0.44
C ILE A 114 8.96 -2.79 -0.44
N GLY A 115 8.63 -2.75 -1.73
CA GLY A 115 9.22 -1.80 -2.66
C GLY A 115 8.93 -0.36 -2.30
N LEU A 116 7.68 -0.05 -1.90
CA LEU A 116 7.28 1.28 -1.47
C LEU A 116 8.03 1.71 -0.22
N ALA A 117 8.11 0.84 0.81
CA ALA A 117 8.86 1.13 2.03
C ALA A 117 10.36 1.30 1.76
N GLY A 118 10.94 0.45 0.89
CA GLY A 118 12.33 0.55 0.48
C GLY A 118 12.63 1.86 -0.27
N ALA A 119 11.78 2.23 -1.22
CA ALA A 119 11.91 3.47 -1.99
C ALA A 119 11.80 4.71 -1.09
N ALA A 120 10.76 4.80 -0.25
CA ALA A 120 10.55 5.91 0.68
C ALA A 120 11.71 6.05 1.68
N THR A 121 12.21 4.93 2.19
CA THR A 121 13.37 4.91 3.10
C THR A 121 14.63 5.39 2.39
N TYR A 122 14.90 4.90 1.18
CA TYR A 122 16.08 5.32 0.41
C TYR A 122 16.01 6.80 0.01
N MET A 123 14.83 7.29 -0.38
CA MET A 123 14.58 8.70 -0.64
C MET A 123 14.93 9.55 0.58
N GLY A 124 14.28 9.28 1.71
CA GLY A 124 14.38 10.11 2.90
C GLY A 124 15.70 10.01 3.67
N MET A 125 16.40 8.89 3.57
CA MET A 125 17.66 8.67 4.30
C MET A 125 18.91 8.92 3.48
N SER A 126 18.83 8.86 2.15
CA SER A 126 20.01 8.97 1.28
C SER A 126 19.88 10.09 0.26
N ILE A 127 18.79 10.14 -0.49
CA ILE A 127 18.67 11.07 -1.62
C ILE A 127 18.39 12.51 -1.16
N SER A 128 17.34 12.71 -0.36
CA SER A 128 16.95 14.05 0.12
C SER A 128 18.04 14.75 0.95
N PRO A 129 18.74 14.08 1.90
CA PRO A 129 19.85 14.70 2.60
C PRO A 129 20.98 15.13 1.66
N THR A 130 21.34 14.28 0.69
CA THR A 130 22.39 14.59 -0.30
C THR A 130 22.04 15.84 -1.11
N ILE A 131 20.79 15.99 -1.55
CA ILE A 131 20.33 17.18 -2.28
C ILE A 131 20.43 18.42 -1.40
N ASN A 132 20.02 18.33 -0.13
CA ASN A 132 20.09 19.43 0.81
C ASN A 132 21.53 19.85 1.11
N ASP A 133 22.43 18.89 1.29
CA ASP A 133 23.85 19.15 1.53
C ASP A 133 24.50 19.85 0.32
N LEU A 134 24.20 19.40 -0.90
CA LEU A 134 24.65 20.05 -2.14
C LEU A 134 24.12 21.48 -2.25
N HIS A 135 22.85 21.73 -1.89
CA HIS A 135 22.32 23.09 -1.84
C HIS A 135 22.97 23.95 -0.76
N ALA A 136 23.30 23.38 0.40
CA ALA A 136 23.94 24.10 1.50
C ALA A 136 25.35 24.59 1.15
N VAL A 137 26.10 23.83 0.33
CA VAL A 137 27.41 24.25 -0.20
C VAL A 137 27.30 25.16 -1.44
N GLY A 138 26.08 25.54 -1.83
CA GLY A 138 25.84 26.47 -2.94
C GLY A 138 25.89 25.83 -4.32
N ALA A 139 25.77 24.50 -4.44
CA ALA A 139 25.71 23.85 -5.74
C ALA A 139 24.50 24.35 -6.54
N ARG A 140 24.74 24.70 -7.81
CA ARG A 140 23.71 25.13 -8.76
C ARG A 140 23.73 24.22 -9.96
N ARG A 141 22.57 23.76 -10.39
CA ARG A 141 22.45 22.90 -11.56
C ARG A 141 23.03 23.59 -12.79
N GLY A 142 23.81 22.85 -13.57
CA GLY A 142 24.48 23.38 -14.77
C GLY A 142 25.79 24.15 -14.49
N GLU A 143 26.19 24.32 -13.23
CA GLU A 143 27.41 25.03 -12.85
C GLU A 143 28.44 24.08 -12.22
N GLY A 144 29.55 23.85 -12.93
CA GLY A 144 30.69 23.08 -12.42
C GLY A 144 30.37 21.61 -12.08
N GLU A 145 31.29 20.98 -11.33
CA GLU A 145 31.18 19.56 -10.97
C GLU A 145 30.07 19.29 -9.94
N LEU A 146 29.95 20.16 -8.92
CA LEU A 146 28.90 20.05 -7.91
C LEU A 146 27.51 20.22 -8.51
N GLY A 147 27.35 21.10 -9.51
CA GLY A 147 26.11 21.26 -10.24
C GLY A 147 25.71 20.02 -11.04
N ALA A 148 26.69 19.33 -11.64
CA ALA A 148 26.46 18.06 -12.33
C ALA A 148 26.05 16.94 -11.36
N GLN A 149 26.66 16.87 -10.17
CA GLN A 149 26.28 15.94 -9.11
C GLN A 149 24.86 16.19 -8.59
N LEU A 150 24.50 17.47 -8.39
CA LEU A 150 23.15 17.88 -7.97
C LEU A 150 22.10 17.48 -9.01
N GLU A 151 22.36 17.72 -10.29
CA GLU A 151 21.45 17.34 -11.37
C GLU A 151 21.28 15.81 -11.48
N ALA A 152 22.37 15.05 -11.37
CA ALA A 152 22.32 13.58 -11.35
C ALA A 152 21.52 13.05 -10.16
N THR A 153 21.69 13.65 -8.98
CA THR A 153 20.96 13.27 -7.76
C THR A 153 19.48 13.61 -7.87
N HIS A 154 19.14 14.77 -8.43
CA HIS A 154 17.74 15.14 -8.69
C HIS A 154 17.05 14.21 -9.68
N LYS A 155 17.72 13.79 -10.76
CA LYS A 155 17.16 12.80 -11.71
C LYS A 155 16.86 11.46 -11.04
N LYS A 156 17.74 11.02 -10.12
CA LYS A 156 17.49 9.83 -9.30
C LYS A 156 16.28 10.03 -8.38
N ALA A 157 16.17 11.19 -7.73
CA ALA A 157 15.02 11.53 -6.89
C ALA A 157 13.72 11.52 -7.69
N GLU A 158 13.71 12.12 -8.88
CA GLU A 158 12.54 12.13 -9.75
C GLU A 158 12.12 10.72 -10.17
N MET A 159 13.09 9.89 -10.58
CA MET A 159 12.83 8.49 -10.94
C MET A 159 12.25 7.70 -9.77
N LEU A 160 12.85 7.81 -8.58
CA LEU A 160 12.36 7.13 -7.38
C LEU A 160 10.97 7.63 -6.98
N GLY A 161 10.70 8.93 -7.07
CA GLY A 161 9.38 9.47 -6.77
C GLY A 161 8.28 8.92 -7.70
N ARG A 162 8.60 8.70 -8.99
CA ARG A 162 7.69 8.02 -9.92
C ARG A 162 7.47 6.55 -9.52
N ILE A 163 8.54 5.86 -9.10
CA ILE A 163 8.46 4.47 -8.60
C ILE A 163 7.56 4.41 -7.37
N GLU A 164 7.73 5.30 -6.40
CA GLU A 164 6.89 5.38 -5.20
C GLU A 164 5.40 5.59 -5.54
N VAL A 165 5.10 6.51 -6.46
CA VAL A 165 3.72 6.75 -6.91
C VAL A 165 3.14 5.49 -7.57
N VAL A 166 3.87 4.86 -8.48
CA VAL A 166 3.43 3.64 -9.17
C VAL A 166 3.19 2.50 -8.17
N LEU A 167 4.13 2.27 -7.25
CA LEU A 167 4.03 1.24 -6.23
C LEU A 167 2.88 1.52 -5.26
N GLY A 168 2.70 2.77 -4.83
CA GLY A 168 1.60 3.18 -3.96
C GLY A 168 0.23 2.99 -4.61
N VAL A 169 0.06 3.41 -5.87
CA VAL A 169 -1.18 3.21 -6.63
C VAL A 169 -1.45 1.72 -6.86
N ALA A 170 -0.43 0.95 -7.25
CA ALA A 170 -0.55 -0.49 -7.43
C ALA A 170 -0.94 -1.18 -6.11
N LEU A 171 -0.34 -0.77 -4.99
CA LEU A 171 -0.66 -1.29 -3.66
C LEU A 171 -2.11 -0.99 -3.28
N ILE A 172 -2.60 0.24 -3.50
CA ILE A 172 -4.00 0.62 -3.27
C ILE A 172 -4.94 -0.25 -4.12
N ALA A 173 -4.68 -0.35 -5.42
CA ALA A 173 -5.48 -1.17 -6.33
C ALA A 173 -5.50 -2.64 -5.88
N LEU A 174 -4.33 -3.19 -5.52
CA LEU A 174 -4.23 -4.55 -5.00
C LEU A 174 -5.00 -4.72 -3.70
N HIS A 175 -4.95 -3.76 -2.76
CA HIS A 175 -5.77 -3.83 -1.54
C HIS A 175 -7.26 -3.89 -1.86
N ILE A 176 -7.73 -3.09 -2.82
CA ILE A 176 -9.14 -3.05 -3.26
C ILE A 176 -9.54 -4.37 -3.92
N PHE A 177 -8.82 -4.81 -4.97
CA PHE A 177 -9.18 -5.99 -5.75
C PHE A 177 -8.91 -7.33 -5.04
N THR A 178 -8.21 -7.30 -3.90
CA THR A 178 -7.97 -8.49 -3.07
C THR A 178 -8.69 -8.43 -1.73
N LEU A 179 -9.60 -7.47 -1.53
CA LEU A 179 -10.58 -7.55 -0.45
C LEU A 179 -11.44 -8.78 -0.69
N ARG A 180 -11.57 -9.61 0.34
CA ARG A 180 -12.48 -10.76 0.30
C ARG A 180 -13.91 -10.27 0.49
N ASP A 181 -14.73 -10.41 -0.54
CA ASP A 181 -16.18 -10.49 -0.37
C ASP A 181 -16.52 -11.93 0.03
N TRP A 182 -16.89 -12.09 1.30
CA TRP A 182 -17.42 -13.35 1.81
C TRP A 182 -18.87 -13.58 1.39
N THR A 183 -19.55 -12.54 0.88
CA THR A 183 -20.93 -12.63 0.35
C THR A 183 -21.04 -13.39 -0.98
N ARG A 184 -19.91 -13.79 -1.59
CA ARG A 184 -19.93 -14.65 -2.77
C ARG A 184 -19.75 -16.08 -2.27
N GLU A 185 -20.85 -16.81 -2.34
CA GLU A 185 -21.07 -18.22 -2.01
C GLU A 185 -19.81 -19.07 -2.22
N ASP A 186 -19.59 -20.00 -1.29
CA ASP A 186 -18.66 -21.11 -1.48
C ASP A 186 -18.99 -21.77 -2.83
N PRO A 187 -18.12 -21.72 -3.86
CA PRO A 187 -18.35 -22.54 -5.05
C PRO A 187 -18.27 -24.05 -4.71
N GLU A 188 -17.76 -24.40 -3.52
CA GLU A 188 -17.85 -25.77 -2.98
C GLU A 188 -19.26 -26.15 -2.49
N ASP A 189 -20.20 -25.19 -2.32
CA ASP A 189 -21.62 -25.48 -2.06
C ASP A 189 -22.44 -25.64 -3.35
N GLU A 190 -21.91 -25.22 -4.52
CA GLU A 190 -22.62 -25.35 -5.80
C GLU A 190 -22.23 -26.59 -6.62
N GLU A 191 -21.09 -27.25 -6.34
CA GLU A 191 -20.55 -28.25 -7.28
C GLU A 191 -20.89 -29.73 -7.05
N ASP A 192 -21.45 -30.21 -5.92
CA ASP A 192 -21.68 -31.66 -5.77
C ASP A 192 -22.69 -32.13 -4.68
N ALA A 193 -23.91 -31.58 -4.65
CA ALA A 193 -25.04 -32.29 -4.04
C ALA A 193 -26.24 -32.30 -4.99
N PRO A 194 -26.37 -33.30 -5.89
CA PRO A 194 -27.62 -33.47 -6.62
C PRO A 194 -28.74 -33.60 -5.58
N ALA A 195 -29.69 -32.65 -5.62
CA ALA A 195 -30.88 -32.70 -4.78
C ALA A 195 -31.47 -34.13 -4.86
N PRO A 196 -31.74 -34.79 -3.72
CA PRO A 196 -32.26 -36.15 -3.75
C PRO A 196 -33.51 -36.17 -4.62
N LEU A 197 -33.47 -36.96 -5.70
CA LEU A 197 -34.59 -37.07 -6.62
C LEU A 197 -35.84 -37.44 -5.83
N PRO A 198 -37.00 -36.83 -6.11
CA PRO A 198 -38.24 -37.16 -5.43
C PRO A 198 -38.49 -38.67 -5.55
N PRO A 199 -38.98 -39.34 -4.49
CA PRO A 199 -39.20 -40.77 -4.53
C PRO A 199 -40.12 -41.12 -5.71
N GLY A 200 -39.57 -41.86 -6.67
CA GLY A 200 -40.30 -42.32 -7.84
C GLY A 200 -41.47 -43.24 -7.46
N PRO A 201 -42.46 -43.41 -8.34
CA PRO A 201 -43.59 -44.31 -8.11
C PRO A 201 -43.07 -45.71 -7.78
N ARG A 202 -43.59 -46.30 -6.69
CA ARG A 202 -43.39 -47.70 -6.38
C ARG A 202 -44.39 -48.50 -7.20
N ASP A 203 -43.90 -49.39 -8.06
CA ASP A 203 -44.70 -50.47 -8.65
C ASP A 203 -45.18 -51.46 -7.56
#